data_AF-A0A6J3BXT7-F1
#
_entry.id   AF-A0A6J3BXT7-F1
#
_cell.length_a   1.000
_cell.length_b   1.000
_cell.length_c   1.000
_cell.angle_alpha   90.00
_cell.angle_beta   90.00
_cell.angle_gamma   90.00
#
_symmetry.space_group_name_H-M   'P 1'
#
loop_
_entity.id
_entity.type
_entity.pdbx_description
1 polymer ?
#
loop_
_entity_poly.entity_id
_entity_poly.type
_entity_poly.pdbx_seq_one_letter_code
_entity_poly.pdbx_strand_id
1 'polypeptide(L)' 'HTVVVVTFLDENVPYRFKVPAAPLTLKIFKEYLPRKGNYRYFFKTNCADLDTVIQEEVSNDNDTLPMFEGKVMARVKSIE' A
#
# COMPACT_ATOMS: atom_id res chain seq x y z
N HIS A 1 -8.87 13.02 -2.50
CA HIS A 1 -8.87 11.82 -1.63
C HIS A 1 -8.24 10.68 -2.40
N THR A 2 -7.55 9.77 -1.73
CA THR A 2 -6.91 8.59 -2.31
C THR A 2 -7.72 7.34 -1.96
N VAL A 3 -8.04 6.52 -2.96
CA VAL A 3 -8.67 5.22 -2.74
C VAL A 3 -7.59 4.19 -2.46
N VAL A 4 -7.70 3.49 -1.34
CA VAL A 4 -6.76 2.45 -0.91
C VAL A 4 -7.48 1.12 -0.92
N VAL A 5 -6.86 0.10 -1.51
CA VAL A 5 -7.26 -1.30 -1.40
C VAL A 5 -6.09 -2.05 -0.78
N VAL A 6 -6.33 -2.78 0.30
CA VAL A 6 -5.28 -3.51 1.03
C VAL A 6 -5.64 -4.98 1.21
N THR A 7 -4.77 -5.86 0.73
CA THR A 7 -4.73 -7.26 1.15
C THR A 7 -3.87 -7.34 2.40
N PHE A 8 -4.47 -7.73 3.52
CA PHE A 8 -3.81 -7.72 4.82
C PHE A 8 -3.50 -9.15 5.27
N LEU A 9 -2.21 -9.48 5.42
CA LEU A 9 -1.75 -10.82 5.81
C LEU A 9 -2.36 -11.90 4.89
N ASP A 10 -2.90 -12.96 5.49
CA ASP A 10 -3.55 -14.07 4.81
C ASP A 10 -5.08 -13.93 4.76
N GLU A 11 -5.60 -12.71 4.95
CA GLU A 11 -7.03 -12.47 4.86
C GLU A 11 -7.54 -12.61 3.42
N ASN A 12 -8.59 -13.42 3.25
CA ASN A 12 -9.18 -13.72 1.94
C ASN A 12 -9.85 -12.51 1.27
N VAL A 13 -10.30 -11.54 2.06
CA VAL A 13 -11.07 -10.39 1.57
C VAL A 13 -10.27 -9.11 1.81
N PRO A 14 -9.97 -8.30 0.78
CA PRO A 14 -9.25 -7.06 0.95
C PRO A 14 -10.13 -5.96 1.54
N TYR A 15 -9.51 -5.05 2.29
CA TYR A 15 -10.16 -3.85 2.79
C TYR A 15 -10.07 -2.73 1.75
N ARG A 16 -11.11 -1.89 1.70
CA ARG A 16 -11.12 -0.69 0.86
C ARG A 16 -11.57 0.51 1.67
N PHE A 17 -10.81 1.60 1.61
CA PHE A 17 -11.15 2.85 2.27
C PHE A 17 -10.68 4.06 1.46
N LYS A 18 -11.19 5.25 1.84
CA LYS A 18 -10.83 6.53 1.25
C LYS A 18 -10.03 7.34 2.26
N VAL A 19 -8.83 7.77 1.88
CA VAL A 19 -7.99 8.63 2.71
C VAL A 19 -8.05 10.07 2.18
N PRO A 20 -8.32 11.08 3.02
CA PRO A 20 -8.41 12.48 2.60
C PRO A 20 -7.04 13.14 2.35
N ALA A 21 -6.07 12.41 1.80
CA ALA A 21 -4.71 12.90 1.50
C ALA A 21 -4.28 12.48 0.10
N ALA A 22 -3.53 13.34 -0.59
CA ALA A 22 -2.84 13.08 -1.86
C ALA A 22 -1.70 14.11 -2.02
N PRO A 23 -0.42 13.71 -2.09
CA PRO A 23 0.10 12.34 -2.06
C PRO A 23 -0.11 11.65 -0.70
N LEU A 24 -0.26 10.32 -0.71
CA LEU A 24 -0.39 9.51 0.50
C LEU A 24 0.99 8.98 0.88
N THR A 25 1.41 9.16 2.14
CA THR A 25 2.67 8.59 2.65
C THR A 25 2.45 7.28 3.37
N LEU A 26 3.51 6.49 3.56
CA LEU A 26 3.46 5.25 4.33
C LEU A 26 2.99 5.49 5.77
N LYS A 27 3.43 6.58 6.41
CA LYS A 27 2.98 6.97 7.75
C LYS A 27 1.46 7.07 7.84
N ILE A 28 0.85 7.86 6.95
CA ILE A 28 -0.59 8.07 6.94
C ILE A 28 -1.29 6.75 6.61
N PHE A 29 -0.82 5.98 5.65
CA PHE A 29 -1.42 4.68 5.33
C PHE A 29 -1.46 3.73 6.53
N LYS A 30 -0.39 3.64 7.32
CA LYS A 30 -0.34 2.83 8.56
C LYS A 30 -1.42 3.25 9.56
N GLU A 31 -1.86 4.51 9.56
CA GLU A 31 -2.93 5.00 10.44
C GLU A 31 -4.28 4.31 10.18
N TYR A 32 -4.55 3.94 8.92
CA TYR A 32 -5.82 3.35 8.47
C TYR A 32 -5.82 1.82 8.42
N LEU A 33 -4.70 1.17 8.74
CA LEU A 33 -4.64 -0.30 8.78
C LEU A 33 -5.55 -0.86 9.89
N PRO A 34 -6.17 -2.03 9.65
CA PRO A 34 -7.07 -2.65 10.63
C PRO A 34 -6.35 -3.03 11.93
N ARG A 35 -5.03 -3.31 11.87
CA ARG A 35 -4.20 -3.65 13.02
C ARG A 35 -2.85 -2.93 12.94
N LYS A 36 -2.35 -2.49 14.10
CA LYS A 36 -1.00 -1.91 14.24
C LYS A 36 0.01 -3.03 14.47
N GLY A 37 1.20 -2.87 13.93
CA GLY A 37 2.28 -3.84 14.08
C GLY A 37 3.43 -3.56 13.12
N ASN A 38 4.48 -4.38 13.25
CA ASN A 38 5.60 -4.37 12.32
C ASN A 38 5.28 -5.32 11.17
N TYR A 39 5.21 -4.77 9.96
CA TYR A 39 4.86 -5.47 8.73
C TYR A 39 5.75 -5.00 7.59
N ARG A 40 5.81 -5.76 6.50
CA ARG A 40 6.35 -5.31 5.22
C ARG A 40 5.21 -4.84 4.32
N TYR A 41 5.43 -3.72 3.63
CA TYR A 41 4.40 -3.03 2.85
C TYR A 41 4.80 -3.03 1.39
N PHE A 42 3.99 -3.70 0.57
CA PHE A 42 4.20 -3.80 -0.87
C PHE A 42 3.07 -3.11 -1.61
N PHE A 43 3.39 -2.37 -2.67
CA PHE A 43 2.44 -1.59 -3.44
C PHE A 43 2.52 -1.96 -4.91
N LYS A 44 1.37 -2.27 -5.51
CA LYS A 44 1.28 -2.52 -6.95
C LYS A 44 1.59 -1.22 -7.70
N THR A 45 2.47 -1.28 -8.69
CA THR A 45 2.79 -0.13 -9.56
C THR A 45 3.25 -0.61 -10.93
N ASN A 46 3.22 0.29 -11.92
CA ASN A 46 3.81 0.04 -13.23
C ASN A 46 5.32 0.28 -13.17
N CYS A 47 6.10 -0.66 -13.70
CA CYS A 47 7.54 -0.54 -13.85
C CYS A 47 7.86 -0.32 -15.32
N ALA A 48 8.35 0.87 -15.66
CA ALA A 48 8.71 1.22 -17.04
C ALA A 48 9.89 0.38 -17.57
N ASP A 49 10.86 0.07 -16.71
CA ASP A 49 12.06 -0.69 -17.10
C ASP A 49 11.75 -2.14 -17.48
N LEU A 50 10.69 -2.71 -16.91
CA LEU A 50 10.27 -4.10 -17.14
C LEU A 50 9.02 -4.21 -18.03
N ASP A 51 8.47 -3.07 -18.48
CA ASP A 51 7.19 -2.97 -19.19
C ASP A 51 6.07 -3.83 -18.57
N THR A 52 6.03 -3.87 -17.24
CA THR A 52 5.15 -4.77 -16.49
C THR A 52 4.78 -4.20 -15.14
N VAL A 53 3.88 -4.89 -14.45
CA VAL A 53 3.41 -4.52 -13.13
C VAL A 53 4.23 -5.23 -12.06
N ILE A 54 4.70 -4.48 -11.08
CA ILE A 54 5.50 -4.99 -9.96
C ILE A 54 4.82 -4.74 -8.61
N GLN A 55 5.37 -5.37 -7.57
CA GLN A 55 5.09 -5.03 -6.18
C GLN A 55 6.32 -4.34 -5.59
N GLU A 56 6.25 -3.03 -5.43
CA GLU A 56 7.33 -2.22 -4.85
C GLU A 56 7.21 -2.21 -3.32
N GLU A 57 8.31 -2.50 -2.62
CA GLU A 57 8.37 -2.42 -1.18
C GLU A 57 8.66 -0.98 -0.74
N VAL A 58 7.86 -0.45 0.19
CA VAL A 58 8.09 0.85 0.82
C VAL A 58 8.27 0.66 2.31
N SER A 59 9.40 1.10 2.85
CA SER A 59 9.78 0.91 4.26
C SER A 59 9.92 2.21 5.05
N ASN A 60 10.12 3.36 4.38
CA ASN A 60 10.25 4.66 5.02
C ASN A 60 8.88 5.35 5.15
N ASP A 61 8.57 5.80 6.37
CA ASP A 61 7.30 6.44 6.72
C ASP A 61 7.02 7.75 5.96
N ASN A 62 8.08 8.43 5.50
CA ASN A 62 7.98 9.68 4.77
C ASN A 62 7.81 9.50 3.27
N ASP A 63 7.99 8.28 2.75
CA ASP A 63 7.90 8.03 1.32
C ASP A 63 6.44 8.05 0.85
N THR A 64 6.24 8.59 -0.34
CA THR A 64 4.95 8.59 -1.02
C THR A 64 4.67 7.20 -1.58
N LEU A 65 3.43 6.75 -1.46
CA LEU A 65 3.02 5.42 -1.90
C LEU A 65 2.82 5.36 -3.42
N PRO A 66 3.34 4.31 -4.08
CA PRO A 66 3.06 4.05 -5.49
C PRO A 66 1.57 3.86 -5.75
N MET A 67 1.14 4.31 -6.93
CA MET A 67 -0.24 4.21 -7.37
C MET A 67 -0.34 3.31 -8.60
N PHE A 68 -1.41 2.51 -8.63
CA PHE A 68 -1.80 1.71 -9.78
C PHE A 68 -3.22 2.12 -10.19
N GLU A 69 -3.37 2.59 -11.43
CA GLU A 69 -4.66 3.05 -11.98
C GLU A 69 -5.40 4.07 -11.07
N GLY A 70 -4.64 5.02 -10.51
CA GLY A 70 -5.18 6.07 -9.63
C GLY A 70 -5.58 5.60 -8.22
N LYS A 71 -5.20 4.38 -7.82
CA LYS A 71 -5.44 3.82 -6.48
C LYS A 71 -4.14 3.37 -5.85
N VAL A 72 -4.12 3.31 -4.53
CA VAL A 72 -3.06 2.62 -3.79
C VAL A 72 -3.51 1.18 -3.59
N MET A 73 -2.78 0.24 -4.21
CA MET A 73 -3.06 -1.19 -4.15
C MET A 73 -1.98 -1.85 -3.29
N ALA A 74 -2.28 -2.03 -2.01
CA ALA A 74 -1.33 -2.47 -1.01
C ALA A 74 -1.46 -3.96 -0.68
N ARG A 75 -0.33 -4.60 -0.38
CA ARG A 75 -0.23 -5.93 0.23
C ARG A 75 0.65 -5.82 1.47
N VAL A 76 0.08 -6.19 2.62
CA VAL A 76 0.77 -6.17 3.91
C VAL A 76 1.15 -7.60 4.28
N LYS A 77 2.41 -7.84 4.61
CA LYS A 77 2.92 -9.15 5.03
C LYS A 77 3.54 -9.09 6.42
N SER A 78 3.50 -10.20 7.15
CA SER A 78 4.26 -10.37 8.40
C SER A 78 5.77 -10.22 8.15
N ILE A 79 6.46 -9.78 9.20
CA ILE A 79 7.91 -9.95 9.34
C ILE A 79 8.04 -11.24 10.13
N GLU A 80 8.23 -12.38 9.47
CA GLU A 80 8.72 -13.60 10.14
C GLU A 80 10.23 -13.48 10.39
#